data_AF-A0AAU2RQE0-F1
#
_entry.id   AF-A0AAU2RQE0-F1
#
_cell.length_a   1.000
_cell.length_b   1.000
_cell.length_c   1.000
_cell.angle_alpha   90.00
_cell.angle_beta   90.00
_cell.angle_gamma   90.00
#
_symmetry.space_group_name_H-M   'P 1'
#
loop_
_entity.id
_entity.type
_entity.pdbx_description
1 polymer ?
#
loop_
_entity_poly.entity_id
_entity_poly.type
_entity_poly.pdbx_seq_one_letter_code
_entity_poly.pdbx_strand_id
1 'polypeptide(L)'
;MPAGFAQPGVLFAGNSSAPDRAFYRQVFNKLPRDTYTRYVEVGVGSFAAALVAANAGIPPAAMETSDVTLYTGIVGTAVSGGDLASLGMTLDGEPVELPDRPLVEQAAHLLYVHWLARMQAKPEVDYWTNLVTDMVEREDAHKRLLVDSLTSIAERLRGVSFTPKCMWDHIAEAEDDPHAIIIAAPPTYKAGFEKFFDTGGRVEWAEPPYSVFDPDVDMQRLADHMEGKAALLMFLQEERTGIAAHPTPVFAHPLGDTARAYVISNRPEEIFKLTGGPKVALGMSRSYSPTSLPIISPDHQVTAQSRIELIPVKGGECDYYRDLWMHRLAAAPGSYNLLVAVDGQAAGVIGYGAETMTRPYPGATKYTSHLLMRFAFGAPHHQLRLTRLATMLAIRRDTAKLVFTGASEIILAASNGLVTVEYTRHPEAKGLRGLMTLDSRAKHPDGYKLSYSAPWSTDSITDTLTTFVTKEQAWRASRSKAKK
;
A
#
# COMPACT_ATOMS: atom_id res chain seq x y z
N MET A 1 -6.34 4.52 3.50
CA MET A 1 -4.95 4.95 3.78
C MET A 1 -4.21 3.80 4.45
N PRO A 2 -3.35 3.03 3.75
CA PRO A 2 -2.59 1.95 4.38
C PRO A 2 -1.58 2.49 5.41
N ALA A 3 -1.45 1.83 6.56
CA ALA A 3 -0.79 2.29 7.78
C ALA A 3 0.77 2.28 7.76
N GLY A 4 1.38 2.55 6.61
CA GLY A 4 2.82 2.87 6.52
C GLY A 4 3.13 4.34 6.80
N PHE A 5 2.13 5.23 6.76
CA PHE A 5 2.30 6.68 6.64
C PHE A 5 2.56 7.48 7.95
N ALA A 6 2.93 6.79 9.03
CA ALA A 6 3.11 7.37 10.37
C ALA A 6 4.56 7.34 10.87
N GLN A 7 5.53 6.86 10.09
CA GLN A 7 6.95 6.97 10.45
C GLN A 7 7.59 8.17 9.75
N PRO A 8 8.53 8.90 10.39
CA PRO A 8 9.18 10.06 9.79
C PRO A 8 9.81 9.76 8.43
N GLY A 9 10.42 8.57 8.29
CA GLY A 9 11.08 8.15 7.05
C GLY A 9 10.15 7.98 5.85
N VAL A 10 8.84 7.86 6.06
CA VAL A 10 7.86 7.76 4.96
C VAL A 10 7.64 9.10 4.26
N LEU A 11 7.91 10.23 4.93
CA LEU A 11 7.92 11.53 4.27
C LEU A 11 8.92 11.55 3.10
N PHE A 12 10.04 10.83 3.24
CA PHE A 12 11.09 10.77 2.23
C PHE A 12 10.95 9.60 1.25
N ALA A 13 9.89 8.79 1.36
CA ALA A 13 9.60 7.72 0.40
C ALA A 13 9.05 8.35 -0.89
N GLY A 14 9.95 8.67 -1.83
CA GLY A 14 9.58 9.43 -3.02
C GLY A 14 8.59 8.75 -3.96
N ASN A 15 7.98 9.57 -4.81
CA ASN A 15 6.88 9.19 -5.72
C ASN A 15 7.29 8.16 -6.78
N SER A 16 8.57 8.10 -7.16
CA SER A 16 9.10 7.10 -8.09
C SER A 16 9.46 5.80 -7.37
N SER A 17 9.01 4.65 -7.87
CA SER A 17 9.34 3.33 -7.33
C SER A 17 10.78 2.88 -7.68
N ALA A 18 11.24 1.75 -7.13
CA ALA A 18 12.58 1.25 -7.44
C ALA A 18 12.78 0.92 -8.95
N PRO A 19 11.82 0.29 -9.65
CA PRO A 19 11.85 0.16 -11.11
C PRO A 19 11.98 1.49 -11.85
N ASP A 20 11.21 2.52 -11.48
CA ASP A 20 11.26 3.84 -12.13
C ASP A 20 12.63 4.48 -11.99
N ARG A 21 13.19 4.47 -10.77
CA ARG A 21 14.53 5.00 -10.49
C ARG A 21 15.63 4.25 -11.25
N ALA A 22 15.47 2.94 -11.46
CA ALA A 22 16.41 2.15 -12.25
C ALA A 22 16.35 2.56 -13.74
N PHE A 23 15.15 2.79 -14.27
CA PHE A 23 14.96 3.28 -15.63
C PHE A 23 15.50 4.70 -15.81
N TYR A 24 15.19 5.63 -14.91
CA TYR A 24 15.74 7.00 -14.91
C TYR A 24 17.27 6.99 -14.90
N ARG A 25 17.89 6.16 -14.06
CA ARG A 25 19.35 5.99 -14.04
C ARG A 25 19.89 5.54 -15.40
N GLN A 26 19.23 4.60 -16.06
CA GLN A 26 19.64 4.13 -17.38
C GLN A 26 19.61 5.25 -18.43
N VAL A 27 18.57 6.09 -18.40
CA VAL A 27 18.46 7.25 -19.29
C VAL A 27 19.54 8.28 -18.96
N PHE A 28 19.62 8.73 -17.70
CA PHE A 28 20.56 9.77 -17.30
C PHE A 28 22.02 9.38 -17.50
N ASN A 29 22.40 8.11 -17.33
CA ASN A 29 23.77 7.65 -17.59
C ASN A 29 24.20 7.78 -19.07
N LYS A 30 23.25 7.90 -19.99
CA LYS A 30 23.51 7.95 -21.44
C LYS A 30 23.06 9.25 -22.09
N LEU A 31 22.42 10.14 -21.32
CA LEU A 31 21.92 11.42 -21.80
C LEU A 31 23.11 12.28 -22.28
N PRO A 32 23.11 12.79 -23.53
CA PRO A 32 24.19 13.61 -24.06
C PRO A 32 24.36 14.90 -23.25
N ARG A 33 25.51 15.06 -22.58
CA ARG A 33 25.77 16.17 -21.64
C ARG A 33 26.08 17.50 -22.32
N ASP A 34 26.51 17.44 -23.57
CA ASP A 34 26.70 18.58 -24.47
C ASP A 34 25.37 19.13 -25.00
N THR A 35 24.34 18.28 -25.07
CA THR A 35 23.00 18.68 -25.48
C THR A 35 22.13 19.07 -24.29
N TYR A 36 22.00 18.21 -23.27
CA TYR A 36 21.12 18.44 -22.13
C TYR A 36 21.89 19.01 -20.95
N THR A 37 22.00 20.35 -20.92
CA THR A 37 22.73 21.09 -19.88
C THR A 37 21.83 21.61 -18.76
N ARG A 38 20.50 21.55 -18.92
CA ARG A 38 19.51 22.02 -17.95
C ARG A 38 18.60 20.88 -17.52
N TYR A 39 18.44 20.68 -16.22
CA TYR A 39 17.55 19.69 -15.63
C TYR A 39 16.43 20.40 -14.89
N VAL A 40 15.18 20.09 -15.24
CA VAL A 40 13.99 20.67 -14.63
C VAL A 40 13.16 19.54 -14.04
N GLU A 41 12.85 19.57 -12.75
CA GLU A 41 11.95 18.61 -12.12
C GLU A 41 10.75 19.30 -11.46
N VAL A 42 9.56 18.95 -11.94
CA VAL A 42 8.30 19.52 -11.47
C VAL A 42 7.53 18.49 -10.64
N GLY A 43 6.97 18.93 -9.52
CA GLY A 43 6.37 18.02 -8.53
C GLY A 43 7.45 17.11 -7.92
N VAL A 44 8.56 17.72 -7.50
CA VAL A 44 9.79 17.02 -7.08
C VAL A 44 9.60 16.13 -5.84
N GLY A 45 8.56 16.38 -5.03
CA GLY A 45 8.24 15.54 -3.86
C GLY A 45 9.42 15.44 -2.89
N SER A 46 9.99 14.24 -2.74
CA SER A 46 11.17 13.98 -1.90
C SER A 46 12.51 13.93 -2.66
N PHE A 47 12.57 14.53 -3.86
CA PHE A 47 13.78 14.62 -4.69
C PHE A 47 14.31 13.27 -5.21
N ALA A 48 13.44 12.27 -5.33
CA ALA A 48 13.87 10.92 -5.71
C ALA A 48 14.49 10.85 -7.11
N ALA A 49 13.95 11.55 -8.12
CA ALA A 49 14.53 11.55 -9.46
C ALA A 49 15.76 12.47 -9.53
N ALA A 50 15.75 13.65 -8.91
CA ALA A 50 16.92 14.53 -8.77
C ALA A 50 18.12 13.80 -8.16
N LEU A 51 17.91 12.99 -7.11
CA LEU A 51 18.97 12.18 -6.51
C LEU A 51 19.50 11.10 -7.46
N VAL A 52 18.65 10.55 -8.35
CA VAL A 52 19.08 9.60 -9.39
C VAL A 52 19.87 10.32 -10.47
N ALA A 53 19.44 11.52 -10.88
CA ALA A 53 20.14 12.39 -11.82
C ALA A 53 21.53 12.79 -11.30
N ALA A 54 21.63 13.21 -10.04
CA ALA A 54 22.88 13.58 -9.39
C ALA A 54 23.85 12.39 -9.32
N ASN A 55 23.35 11.22 -8.93
CA ASN A 55 24.15 9.99 -8.91
C ASN A 55 24.59 9.53 -10.31
N ALA A 56 23.88 9.94 -11.36
CA ALA A 56 24.25 9.71 -12.76
C ALA A 56 25.18 10.80 -13.33
N GLY A 57 25.63 11.74 -12.49
CA GLY A 57 26.59 12.79 -12.83
C GLY A 57 25.98 14.06 -13.42
N ILE A 58 24.66 14.28 -13.34
CA ILE A 58 24.08 15.60 -13.61
C ILE A 58 24.45 16.51 -12.43
N PRO A 59 25.11 17.65 -12.65
CA PRO A 59 25.50 18.53 -11.54
C PRO A 59 24.25 19.15 -10.91
N PRO A 60 24.11 19.15 -9.57
CA PRO A 60 22.96 19.79 -8.91
C PRO A 60 22.80 21.27 -9.25
N ALA A 61 23.90 21.98 -9.54
CA ALA A 61 23.87 23.38 -10.00
C ALA A 61 23.12 23.60 -11.34
N ALA A 62 22.89 22.54 -12.11
CA ALA A 62 22.08 22.58 -13.33
C ALA A 62 20.63 22.12 -13.10
N MET A 63 20.24 21.85 -11.85
CA MET A 63 18.93 21.35 -11.49
C MET A 63 18.04 22.47 -10.93
N GLU A 64 16.91 22.66 -11.58
CA GLU A 64 15.82 23.54 -11.17
C GLU A 64 14.64 22.66 -10.75
N THR A 65 14.12 22.88 -9.54
CA THR A 65 13.08 22.02 -8.97
C THR A 65 11.90 22.86 -8.46
N SER A 66 10.69 22.33 -8.58
CA SER A 66 9.50 22.98 -8.03
C SER A 66 8.46 21.99 -7.50
N ASP A 67 7.63 22.49 -6.60
CA ASP A 67 6.46 21.78 -6.06
C ASP A 67 5.46 22.80 -5.50
N VAL A 68 4.26 22.33 -5.16
CA VAL A 68 3.16 23.13 -4.60
C VAL A 68 2.83 22.72 -3.16
N THR A 69 3.50 21.72 -2.59
CA THR A 69 3.23 21.26 -1.23
C THR A 69 4.14 21.92 -0.20
N LEU A 70 3.62 22.19 1.00
CA LEU A 70 4.44 22.71 2.13
C LEU A 70 5.57 21.75 2.50
N TYR A 71 5.32 20.44 2.48
CA TYR A 71 6.35 19.43 2.78
C TYR A 71 7.58 19.62 1.87
N THR A 72 7.35 19.65 0.55
CA THR A 72 8.43 19.85 -0.41
C THR A 72 8.95 21.27 -0.38
N GLY A 73 8.12 22.26 -0.04
CA GLY A 73 8.52 23.63 0.26
C GLY A 73 9.62 23.69 1.32
N ILE A 74 9.41 23.02 2.46
CA ILE A 74 10.38 22.97 3.56
C ILE A 74 11.65 22.23 3.14
N VAL A 75 11.52 21.04 2.54
CA VAL A 75 12.68 20.23 2.11
C VAL A 75 13.49 20.98 1.05
N GLY A 76 12.82 21.50 0.03
CA GLY A 76 13.43 22.17 -1.11
C GLY A 76 14.16 23.44 -0.71
N THR A 77 13.53 24.31 0.09
CA THR A 77 14.16 25.52 0.62
C THR A 77 15.40 25.18 1.46
N ALA A 78 15.33 24.13 2.28
CA ALA A 78 16.48 23.71 3.09
C ALA A 78 17.64 23.18 2.22
N VAL A 79 17.33 22.35 1.23
CA VAL A 79 18.31 21.72 0.33
C VAL A 79 18.95 22.74 -0.62
N SER A 80 18.20 23.75 -1.06
CA SER A 80 18.69 24.84 -1.92
C SER A 80 19.39 25.97 -1.16
N GLY A 81 19.43 25.92 0.18
CA GLY A 81 20.03 26.98 1.01
C GLY A 81 19.22 28.27 1.07
N GLY A 82 17.90 28.20 0.86
CA GLY A 82 16.98 29.34 0.91
C GLY A 82 16.54 29.72 2.33
N ASP A 83 15.64 30.69 2.41
CA ASP A 83 15.07 31.19 3.68
C ASP A 83 13.75 30.50 4.02
N LEU A 84 13.73 29.72 5.10
CA LEU A 84 12.51 29.02 5.56
C LEU A 84 11.43 29.98 6.06
N ALA A 85 11.78 31.18 6.52
CA ALA A 85 10.80 32.16 6.98
C ALA A 85 9.89 32.64 5.84
N SER A 86 10.40 32.63 4.59
CA SER A 86 9.65 33.00 3.39
C SER A 86 8.44 32.07 3.11
N LEU A 87 8.44 30.86 3.69
CA LEU A 87 7.30 29.95 3.58
C LEU A 87 6.10 30.41 4.41
N GLY A 88 6.27 31.33 5.37
CA GLY A 88 5.16 31.94 6.11
C GLY A 88 4.27 30.92 6.86
N MET A 89 4.86 29.84 7.37
CA MET A 89 4.11 28.76 8.02
C MET A 89 3.46 29.24 9.33
N THR A 90 2.16 29.01 9.46
CA THR A 90 1.38 29.24 10.69
C THR A 90 0.80 27.92 11.22
N LEU A 91 0.55 27.85 12.52
CA LEU A 91 -0.18 26.80 13.19
C LEU A 91 -1.32 27.41 14.00
N ASP A 92 -2.55 27.04 13.69
CA ASP A 92 -3.78 27.54 14.32
C ASP A 92 -3.84 29.09 14.32
N GLY A 93 -3.33 29.72 13.26
CA GLY A 93 -3.31 31.18 13.06
C GLY A 93 -2.06 31.89 13.58
N GLU A 94 -1.19 31.20 14.33
CA GLU A 94 0.03 31.79 14.90
C GLU A 94 1.28 31.41 14.08
N PRO A 95 2.22 32.35 13.83
CA PRO A 95 3.47 32.04 13.15
C PRO A 95 4.28 30.96 13.89
N VAL A 96 4.80 29.98 13.15
CA VAL A 96 5.70 28.96 13.71
C VAL A 96 7.10 29.56 13.84
N GLU A 97 7.59 29.70 15.07
CA GLU A 97 8.92 30.25 15.33
C GLU A 97 10.04 29.32 14.85
N LEU A 98 11.00 29.87 14.10
CA LEU A 98 12.19 29.14 13.70
C LEU A 98 13.23 29.15 14.82
N PRO A 99 13.78 27.99 15.20
CA PRO A 99 14.82 27.93 16.21
C PRO A 99 16.12 28.57 15.70
N ASP A 100 16.87 29.23 16.59
CA ASP A 100 18.22 29.75 16.29
C ASP A 100 19.23 28.59 16.18
N ARG A 101 19.18 27.90 15.04
CA ARG A 101 19.93 26.68 14.72
C ARG A 101 20.27 26.61 13.24
N PRO A 102 21.16 25.70 12.78
CA PRO A 102 21.44 25.51 11.37
C PRO A 102 20.18 25.24 10.53
N LEU A 103 20.20 25.63 9.25
CA LEU A 103 19.06 25.55 8.33
C LEU A 103 18.37 24.16 8.30
N VAL A 104 19.16 23.09 8.33
CA VAL A 104 18.64 21.71 8.33
C VAL A 104 17.85 21.40 9.61
N GLU A 105 18.27 21.92 10.76
CA GLU A 105 17.54 21.75 12.03
C GLU A 105 16.28 22.61 12.08
N GLN A 106 16.31 23.81 11.49
CA GLN A 106 15.11 24.64 11.30
C GLN A 106 14.08 23.94 10.41
N ALA A 107 14.51 23.35 9.30
CA ALA A 107 13.65 22.59 8.40
C ALA A 107 13.07 21.34 9.09
N ALA A 108 13.89 20.61 9.86
CA ALA A 108 13.42 19.49 10.66
C ALA A 108 12.37 19.91 11.70
N HIS A 109 12.51 21.10 12.29
CA HIS A 109 11.50 21.67 13.17
C HIS A 109 10.17 21.90 12.44
N LEU A 110 10.17 22.60 11.29
CA LEU A 110 8.94 22.84 10.53
C LEU A 110 8.28 21.53 10.06
N LEU A 111 9.07 20.56 9.57
CA LEU A 111 8.57 19.24 9.18
C LEU A 111 7.91 18.51 10.36
N TYR A 112 8.52 18.58 11.55
CA TYR A 112 7.96 17.98 12.75
C TYR A 112 6.64 18.64 13.15
N VAL A 113 6.56 19.98 13.14
CA VAL A 113 5.31 20.72 13.43
C VAL A 113 4.21 20.35 12.43
N HIS A 114 4.51 20.36 11.14
CA HIS A 114 3.58 19.97 10.09
C HIS A 114 3.08 18.53 10.27
N TRP A 115 3.99 17.60 10.58
CA TRP A 115 3.66 16.20 10.80
C TRP A 115 2.82 15.99 12.06
N LEU A 116 3.15 16.66 13.18
CA LEU A 116 2.39 16.58 14.42
C LEU A 116 0.96 17.12 14.24
N ALA A 117 0.80 18.27 13.60
CA ALA A 117 -0.52 18.85 13.30
C ALA A 117 -1.39 17.89 12.48
N ARG A 118 -0.80 17.24 11.48
CA ARG A 118 -1.45 16.21 10.65
C ARG A 118 -1.92 15.00 11.47
N MET A 119 -1.12 14.54 12.44
CA MET A 119 -1.48 13.40 13.29
C MET A 119 -2.56 13.78 14.31
N GLN A 120 -2.50 14.98 14.87
CA GLN A 120 -3.51 15.51 15.79
C GLN A 120 -4.87 15.74 15.10
N ALA A 121 -4.90 15.98 13.78
CA ALA A 121 -6.13 16.09 13.01
C ALA A 121 -6.82 14.74 12.70
N LYS A 122 -6.22 13.60 13.08
CA LYS A 122 -6.82 12.27 12.87
C LYS A 122 -7.92 11.98 13.91
N PRO A 123 -8.86 11.07 13.59
CA PRO A 123 -9.94 10.72 14.53
C PRO A 123 -9.40 10.22 15.87
N GLU A 124 -10.08 10.55 16.95
CA GLU A 124 -9.77 10.10 18.31
C GLU A 124 -10.04 8.59 18.46
N VAL A 125 -9.04 7.79 18.09
CA VAL A 125 -8.96 6.35 18.39
C VAL A 125 -7.59 6.05 18.98
N ASP A 126 -7.51 5.09 19.90
CA ASP A 126 -6.31 4.75 20.68
C ASP A 126 -5.02 4.71 19.85
N TYR A 127 -5.10 4.22 18.61
CA TYR A 127 -3.95 4.20 17.70
C TYR A 127 -3.36 5.58 17.43
N TRP A 128 -4.18 6.57 17.07
CA TRP A 128 -3.70 7.92 16.76
C TRP A 128 -3.33 8.68 18.02
N THR A 129 -4.09 8.49 19.11
CA THR A 129 -3.77 9.08 20.42
C THR A 129 -2.38 8.62 20.89
N ASN A 130 -2.11 7.32 20.88
CA ASN A 130 -0.81 6.78 21.27
C ASN A 130 0.33 7.25 20.36
N LEU A 131 0.07 7.44 19.06
CA LEU A 131 1.07 7.98 18.13
C LEU A 131 1.40 9.44 18.45
N VAL A 132 0.39 10.28 18.69
CA VAL A 132 0.59 11.68 19.07
C VAL A 132 1.35 11.76 20.41
N THR A 133 1.00 10.92 21.39
CA THR A 133 1.73 10.81 22.65
C THR A 133 3.20 10.46 22.42
N ASP A 134 3.51 9.43 21.62
CA ASP A 134 4.90 9.08 21.29
C ASP A 134 5.64 10.22 20.60
N MET A 135 4.99 10.92 19.66
CA MET A 135 5.59 12.06 18.98
C MET A 135 6.00 13.15 19.95
N VAL A 136 5.10 13.54 20.87
CA VAL A 136 5.35 14.57 21.88
C VAL A 136 6.41 14.13 22.90
N GLU A 137 6.32 12.90 23.40
CA GLU A 137 7.27 12.38 24.40
C GLU A 137 8.67 12.13 23.83
N ARG A 138 8.78 11.88 22.51
CA ARG A 138 10.04 11.57 21.82
C ARG A 138 10.40 12.57 20.74
N GLU A 139 9.98 13.82 20.91
CA GLU A 139 10.18 14.90 19.95
C GLU A 139 11.63 14.99 19.43
N ASP A 140 12.60 14.98 20.34
CA ASP A 140 14.03 15.05 19.99
C ASP A 140 14.48 13.89 19.11
N ALA A 141 13.98 12.67 19.36
CA ALA A 141 14.35 11.50 18.57
C ALA A 141 13.76 11.60 17.16
N HIS A 142 12.51 12.06 17.05
CA HIS A 142 11.86 12.27 15.75
C HIS A 142 12.53 13.38 14.95
N LYS A 143 12.86 14.51 15.57
CA LYS A 143 13.59 15.61 14.93
C LYS A 143 14.97 15.19 14.46
N ARG A 144 15.71 14.38 15.23
CA ARG A 144 17.02 13.83 14.81
C ARG A 144 16.91 13.00 13.52
N LEU A 145 15.89 12.14 13.41
CA LEU A 145 15.67 11.36 12.18
C LEU A 145 15.38 12.25 10.96
N LEU A 146 14.65 13.35 11.15
CA LEU A 146 14.41 14.34 10.10
C LEU A 146 15.70 15.07 9.72
N VAL A 147 16.52 15.47 10.69
CA VAL A 147 17.84 16.09 10.46
C VAL A 147 18.74 15.17 9.66
N ASP A 148 18.85 13.89 10.04
CA ASP A 148 19.68 12.91 9.33
C ASP A 148 19.24 12.75 7.87
N SER A 149 17.92 12.67 7.64
CA SER A 149 17.34 12.54 6.30
C SER A 149 17.60 13.78 5.45
N LEU A 150 17.36 14.97 5.99
CA LEU A 150 17.58 16.25 5.30
C LEU A 150 19.06 16.48 5.01
N THR A 151 19.96 16.18 5.96
CA THR A 151 21.41 16.28 5.77
C THR A 151 21.85 15.41 4.60
N SER A 152 21.38 14.16 4.55
CA SER A 152 21.71 13.23 3.46
C SER A 152 21.31 13.76 2.09
N ILE A 153 20.14 14.40 1.97
CA ILE A 153 19.67 14.97 0.71
C ILE A 153 20.45 16.24 0.36
N ALA A 154 20.64 17.15 1.32
CA ALA A 154 21.34 18.42 1.14
C ALA A 154 22.80 18.24 0.70
N GLU A 155 23.50 17.24 1.24
CA GLU A 155 24.87 16.92 0.81
C GLU A 155 24.94 16.46 -0.64
N ARG A 156 23.97 15.65 -1.08
CA ARG A 156 23.94 15.02 -2.40
C ARG A 156 23.42 15.95 -3.50
N LEU A 157 22.64 16.97 -3.14
CA LEU A 157 22.05 17.95 -4.05
C LEU A 157 22.58 19.37 -3.85
N ARG A 158 23.78 19.52 -3.26
CA ARG A 158 24.39 20.82 -3.03
C ARG A 158 24.47 21.65 -4.32
N GLY A 159 23.74 22.76 -4.37
CA GLY A 159 23.67 23.67 -5.51
C GLY A 159 22.37 23.59 -6.31
N VAL A 160 21.45 22.69 -5.98
CA VAL A 160 20.11 22.65 -6.59
C VAL A 160 19.33 23.93 -6.30
N SER A 161 18.52 24.36 -7.27
CA SER A 161 17.57 25.45 -7.08
C SER A 161 16.17 24.89 -6.80
N PHE A 162 15.45 25.49 -5.86
CA PHE A 162 14.07 25.15 -5.55
C PHE A 162 13.20 26.39 -5.55
N THR A 163 11.97 26.28 -6.07
CA THR A 163 10.98 27.34 -6.02
C THR A 163 9.58 26.74 -5.82
N PRO A 164 8.80 27.18 -4.81
CA PRO A 164 7.38 26.85 -4.71
C PRO A 164 6.64 27.38 -5.93
N LYS A 165 6.17 26.49 -6.82
CA LYS A 165 5.59 26.87 -8.11
C LYS A 165 4.74 25.74 -8.69
N CYS A 166 3.65 26.10 -9.37
CA CYS A 166 2.87 25.16 -10.15
C CYS A 166 3.73 24.47 -11.22
N MET A 167 3.49 23.18 -11.46
CA MET A 167 4.21 22.43 -12.48
C MET A 167 4.04 23.00 -13.88
N TRP A 168 2.86 23.53 -14.22
CA TRP A 168 2.57 24.09 -15.53
C TRP A 168 3.39 25.35 -15.80
N ASP A 169 3.53 26.22 -14.79
CA ASP A 169 4.33 27.44 -14.92
C ASP A 169 5.81 27.11 -15.10
N HIS A 170 6.33 26.12 -14.36
CA HIS A 170 7.73 25.71 -14.48
C HIS A 170 8.01 24.98 -15.81
N ILE A 171 7.06 24.18 -16.31
CA ILE A 171 7.14 23.59 -17.65
C ILE A 171 7.20 24.68 -18.72
N ALA A 172 6.34 25.70 -18.61
CA ALA A 172 6.30 26.81 -19.58
C ALA A 172 7.65 27.58 -19.67
N GLU A 173 8.43 27.63 -18.59
CA GLU A 173 9.77 28.25 -18.56
C GLU A 173 10.86 27.41 -19.23
N ALA A 174 10.59 26.15 -19.52
CA ALA A 174 11.57 25.18 -20.01
C ALA A 174 11.19 24.53 -21.33
N GLU A 175 9.91 24.48 -21.70
CA GLU A 175 9.39 23.66 -22.82
C GLU A 175 9.99 23.99 -24.19
N ASP A 176 10.40 25.25 -24.41
CA ASP A 176 11.00 25.70 -25.66
C ASP A 176 12.54 25.67 -25.64
N ASP A 177 13.16 25.20 -24.55
CA ASP A 177 14.61 25.06 -24.43
C ASP A 177 15.08 23.68 -24.95
N PRO A 178 15.80 23.60 -26.09
CA PRO A 178 16.29 22.33 -26.62
C PRO A 178 17.35 21.66 -25.74
N HIS A 179 17.92 22.39 -24.77
CA HIS A 179 18.92 21.90 -23.83
C HIS A 179 18.32 21.45 -22.48
N ALA A 180 16.99 21.51 -22.34
CA ALA A 180 16.29 21.10 -21.13
C ALA A 180 15.79 19.66 -21.20
N ILE A 181 15.99 18.93 -20.10
CA ILE A 181 15.24 17.73 -19.78
C ILE A 181 14.28 18.03 -18.63
N ILE A 182 13.00 17.78 -18.83
CA ILE A 182 11.92 17.98 -17.86
C ILE A 182 11.50 16.62 -17.31
N ILE A 183 11.54 16.46 -16.00
CA ILE A 183 11.05 15.29 -15.26
C ILE A 183 9.80 15.69 -14.49
N ALA A 184 8.72 14.93 -14.66
CA ALA A 184 7.49 15.16 -13.92
C ALA A 184 6.98 13.88 -13.25
N ALA A 185 6.61 13.99 -11.97
CA ALA A 185 5.94 12.93 -11.22
C ALA A 185 4.59 13.42 -10.68
N PRO A 186 3.61 13.68 -11.57
CA PRO A 186 2.32 14.23 -11.16
C PRO A 186 1.55 13.27 -10.24
N PRO A 187 0.54 13.76 -9.49
CA PRO A 187 -0.31 12.92 -8.64
C PRO A 187 -0.99 11.78 -9.41
N THR A 188 -1.24 10.66 -8.73
CA THR A 188 -1.90 9.48 -9.32
C THR A 188 -3.41 9.45 -9.07
N TYR A 189 -3.92 10.33 -8.22
CA TYR A 189 -5.36 10.57 -8.02
C TYR A 189 -5.61 12.04 -7.72
N LYS A 190 -6.82 12.50 -8.04
CA LYS A 190 -7.23 13.90 -7.85
C LYS A 190 -7.09 14.35 -6.40
N ALA A 191 -6.47 15.53 -6.25
CA ALA A 191 -6.12 16.14 -4.97
C ALA A 191 -5.24 15.23 -4.09
N GLY A 192 -4.34 14.47 -4.71
CA GLY A 192 -3.57 13.44 -4.03
C GLY A 192 -2.57 13.99 -3.01
N PHE A 193 -1.89 15.08 -3.34
CA PHE A 193 -0.92 15.70 -2.44
C PHE A 193 -1.60 16.49 -1.32
N GLU A 194 -2.68 17.19 -1.65
CA GLU A 194 -3.52 17.96 -0.74
C GLU A 194 -4.09 17.05 0.36
N LYS A 195 -4.66 15.90 -0.01
CA LYS A 195 -5.14 14.90 0.95
C LYS A 195 -4.02 14.25 1.75
N PHE A 196 -2.82 14.12 1.17
CA PHE A 196 -1.71 13.48 1.83
C PHE A 196 -1.17 14.34 2.98
N PHE A 197 -1.08 15.65 2.78
CA PHE A 197 -0.53 16.64 3.72
C PHE A 197 -1.59 17.44 4.50
N ASP A 198 -2.87 17.08 4.36
CA ASP A 198 -4.00 17.72 5.05
C ASP A 198 -3.85 17.68 6.59
N THR A 199 -3.88 18.87 7.18
CA THR A 199 -3.82 19.12 8.63
C THR A 199 -5.19 19.53 9.21
N GLY A 200 -6.26 19.45 8.44
CA GLY A 200 -7.60 19.91 8.84
C GLY A 200 -7.71 21.44 8.93
N GLY A 201 -6.91 22.17 8.13
CA GLY A 201 -6.87 23.63 8.14
C GLY A 201 -6.06 24.23 9.29
N ARG A 202 -5.33 23.42 10.06
CA ARG A 202 -4.51 23.89 11.19
C ARG A 202 -3.21 24.54 10.76
N VAL A 203 -2.69 24.16 9.59
CA VAL A 203 -1.45 24.71 9.06
C VAL A 203 -1.75 25.46 7.79
N GLU A 204 -1.34 26.73 7.75
CA GLU A 204 -1.34 27.56 6.55
C GLU A 204 0.10 27.99 6.25
N TRP A 205 0.35 28.40 5.02
CA TRP A 205 1.66 28.87 4.56
C TRP A 205 1.48 29.77 3.34
N ALA A 206 2.56 30.37 2.86
CA ALA A 206 2.60 31.15 1.62
C ALA A 206 2.49 30.23 0.38
N GLU A 207 1.35 29.56 0.26
CA GLU A 207 1.07 28.61 -0.81
C GLU A 207 1.12 29.30 -2.19
N PRO A 208 1.87 28.77 -3.17
CA PRO A 208 1.91 29.35 -4.50
C PRO A 208 0.53 29.18 -5.16
N PRO A 209 0.16 30.04 -6.13
CA PRO A 209 -1.03 29.79 -6.94
C PRO A 209 -0.83 28.54 -7.81
N TYR A 210 -1.81 27.63 -7.81
CA TYR A 210 -1.81 26.46 -8.71
C TYR A 210 -3.23 25.97 -9.00
N SER A 211 -3.34 25.18 -10.07
CA SER A 211 -4.53 24.38 -10.33
C SER A 211 -4.29 22.94 -9.87
N VAL A 212 -5.26 22.38 -9.15
CA VAL A 212 -5.24 20.97 -8.72
C VAL A 212 -5.13 20.07 -9.94
N PHE A 213 -4.12 19.21 -9.97
CA PHE A 213 -3.92 18.25 -11.05
C PHE A 213 -4.98 17.15 -10.99
N ASP A 214 -5.64 16.90 -12.11
CA ASP A 214 -6.65 15.85 -12.28
C ASP A 214 -6.13 14.78 -13.25
N PRO A 215 -5.65 13.63 -12.75
CA PRO A 215 -4.98 12.63 -13.59
C PRO A 215 -5.84 12.06 -14.72
N ASP A 216 -7.17 12.10 -14.57
CA ASP A 216 -8.10 11.62 -15.60
C ASP A 216 -8.06 12.47 -16.88
N VAL A 217 -7.62 13.73 -16.79
CA VAL A 217 -7.59 14.68 -17.92
C VAL A 217 -6.21 15.29 -18.14
N ASP A 218 -5.48 15.62 -17.07
CA ASP A 218 -4.24 16.38 -17.14
C ASP A 218 -3.05 15.53 -17.59
N MET A 219 -3.11 14.20 -17.45
CA MET A 219 -2.07 13.30 -17.99
C MET A 219 -2.02 13.37 -19.52
N GLN A 220 -3.18 13.31 -20.19
CA GLN A 220 -3.28 13.45 -21.65
C GLN A 220 -2.94 14.88 -22.07
N ARG A 221 -3.47 15.87 -21.35
CA ARG A 221 -3.15 17.28 -21.60
C ARG A 221 -1.65 17.56 -21.55
N LEU A 222 -0.92 16.96 -20.61
CA LEU A 222 0.53 17.13 -20.50
C LEU A 222 1.26 16.51 -21.70
N ALA A 223 0.84 15.32 -22.15
CA ALA A 223 1.40 14.68 -23.33
C ALA A 223 1.16 15.53 -24.59
N ASP A 224 -0.08 15.99 -24.79
CA ASP A 224 -0.48 16.80 -25.94
C ASP A 224 0.23 18.17 -25.94
N HIS A 225 0.35 18.80 -24.77
CA HIS A 225 1.00 20.10 -24.61
C HIS A 225 2.49 20.06 -24.97
N MET A 226 3.18 18.97 -24.64
CA MET A 226 4.60 18.79 -24.93
C MET A 226 4.89 18.21 -26.32
N GLU A 227 3.85 17.90 -27.11
CA GLU A 227 4.03 17.46 -28.49
C GLU A 227 4.69 18.56 -29.32
N GLY A 228 5.79 18.22 -30.00
CA GLY A 228 6.55 19.17 -30.82
C GLY A 228 7.40 20.20 -30.04
N LYS A 229 7.35 20.20 -28.71
CA LYS A 229 8.18 21.08 -27.87
C LYS A 229 9.66 20.68 -27.88
N ALA A 230 10.52 21.68 -27.72
CA ALA A 230 11.96 21.51 -27.87
C ALA A 230 12.59 20.76 -26.68
N ALA A 231 12.09 20.96 -25.47
CA ALA A 231 12.55 20.24 -24.28
C ALA A 231 12.22 18.74 -24.35
N LEU A 232 13.04 17.92 -23.69
CA LEU A 232 12.78 16.49 -23.56
C LEU A 232 11.94 16.27 -22.30
N LEU A 233 10.67 15.90 -22.44
CA LEU A 233 9.84 15.53 -21.30
C LEU A 233 9.99 14.03 -20.99
N MET A 234 10.08 13.70 -19.71
CA MET A 234 9.74 12.38 -19.17
C MET A 234 8.78 12.53 -17.99
N PHE A 235 7.65 11.84 -18.01
CA PHE A 235 6.71 11.87 -16.90
C PHE A 235 6.16 10.51 -16.52
N LEU A 236 5.89 10.35 -15.22
CA LEU A 236 5.30 9.15 -14.64
C LEU A 236 3.77 9.20 -14.73
N GLN A 237 3.15 8.10 -15.16
CA GLN A 237 1.72 7.88 -15.11
C GLN A 237 1.43 6.53 -14.46
N GLU A 238 0.57 6.50 -13.44
CA GLU A 238 -0.01 5.26 -12.93
C GLU A 238 -1.44 5.10 -13.41
N GLU A 239 -1.75 4.02 -14.14
CA GLU A 239 -3.08 3.81 -14.72
C GLU A 239 -3.34 2.32 -14.99
N ARG A 240 -4.59 1.95 -15.29
CA ARG A 240 -4.98 0.63 -15.76
C ARG A 240 -4.15 0.16 -16.97
N THR A 241 -3.95 -1.15 -17.02
CA THR A 241 -3.23 -1.80 -18.12
C THR A 241 -3.85 -1.44 -19.46
N GLY A 242 -3.03 -0.99 -20.40
CA GLY A 242 -3.45 -0.63 -21.76
C GLY A 242 -3.92 0.81 -21.95
N ILE A 243 -3.96 1.63 -20.89
CA ILE A 243 -4.28 3.05 -20.97
C ILE A 243 -3.03 3.84 -20.60
N ALA A 244 -2.47 4.56 -21.56
CA ALA A 244 -1.33 5.46 -21.39
C ALA A 244 -1.62 6.77 -22.13
N ALA A 245 -1.16 7.90 -21.58
CA ALA A 245 -1.38 9.23 -22.15
C ALA A 245 -0.61 9.46 -23.47
N HIS A 246 0.28 8.54 -23.84
CA HIS A 246 0.96 8.54 -25.12
C HIS A 246 0.93 7.13 -25.71
N PRO A 247 0.73 6.95 -27.03
CA PRO A 247 0.65 5.64 -27.67
C PRO A 247 1.93 4.80 -27.52
N THR A 248 3.06 5.46 -27.28
CA THR A 248 4.39 4.85 -27.20
C THR A 248 5.06 5.21 -25.87
N PRO A 249 4.67 4.59 -24.73
CA PRO A 249 5.39 4.76 -23.47
C PRO A 249 6.81 4.18 -23.57
N VAL A 250 7.77 4.80 -22.91
CA VAL A 250 9.19 4.43 -23.00
C VAL A 250 9.60 3.35 -21.98
N PHE A 251 8.84 3.24 -20.89
CA PHE A 251 8.99 2.22 -19.87
C PHE A 251 7.65 1.85 -19.26
N ALA A 252 7.52 0.61 -18.79
CA ALA A 252 6.38 0.17 -17.99
C ALA A 252 6.77 -0.86 -16.93
N HIS A 253 6.04 -0.88 -15.81
CA HIS A 253 6.09 -1.97 -14.84
C HIS A 253 4.74 -2.18 -14.14
N PRO A 254 4.46 -3.37 -13.59
CA PRO A 254 3.20 -3.63 -12.89
C PRO A 254 3.15 -2.97 -11.52
N LEU A 255 1.97 -2.43 -11.19
CA LEU A 255 1.54 -2.02 -9.84
C LEU A 255 0.62 -3.06 -9.18
N GLY A 256 0.22 -4.07 -9.94
CA GLY A 256 -0.68 -5.15 -9.57
C GLY A 256 -1.18 -5.87 -10.81
N ASP A 257 -2.27 -6.62 -10.70
CA ASP A 257 -2.80 -7.40 -11.82
C ASP A 257 -3.46 -6.51 -12.88
N THR A 258 -4.06 -5.39 -12.46
CA THR A 258 -4.89 -4.53 -13.32
C THR A 258 -4.27 -3.19 -13.70
N ALA A 259 -3.19 -2.78 -13.03
CA ALA A 259 -2.59 -1.46 -13.19
C ALA A 259 -1.09 -1.52 -13.49
N ARG A 260 -0.59 -0.49 -14.17
CA ARG A 260 0.79 -0.30 -14.59
C ARG A 260 1.23 1.12 -14.24
N ALA A 261 2.50 1.26 -13.92
CA ALA A 261 3.18 2.53 -14.04
C ALA A 261 3.83 2.59 -15.43
N TYR A 262 3.71 3.74 -16.08
CA TYR A 262 4.33 4.07 -17.35
C TYR A 262 5.23 5.27 -17.17
N VAL A 263 6.38 5.28 -17.86
CA VAL A 263 7.11 6.52 -18.14
C VAL A 263 6.83 6.89 -19.58
N ILE A 264 6.39 8.13 -19.77
CA ILE A 264 6.02 8.69 -21.06
C ILE A 264 7.02 9.78 -21.43
N SER A 265 7.29 9.93 -22.72
CA SER A 265 8.10 11.02 -23.26
C SER A 265 7.46 11.61 -24.51
N ASN A 266 7.65 12.91 -24.74
CA ASN A 266 7.26 13.57 -25.99
C ASN A 266 8.17 13.18 -27.18
N ARG A 267 9.35 12.60 -26.91
CA ARG A 267 10.29 12.13 -27.93
C ARG A 267 10.74 10.68 -27.62
N PRO A 268 9.84 9.69 -27.73
CA PRO A 268 10.12 8.32 -27.33
C PRO A 268 11.28 7.68 -28.10
N GLU A 269 11.43 8.00 -29.39
CA GLU A 269 12.51 7.48 -30.23
C GLU A 269 13.90 7.88 -29.72
N GLU A 270 14.03 9.06 -29.13
CA GLU A 270 15.27 9.51 -28.52
C GLU A 270 15.60 8.68 -27.27
N ILE A 271 14.61 8.46 -26.41
CA ILE A 271 14.76 7.58 -25.24
C ILE A 271 15.09 6.15 -25.66
N PHE A 272 14.49 5.65 -26.74
CA PHE A 272 14.79 4.31 -27.28
C PHE A 272 16.22 4.19 -27.78
N LYS A 273 16.80 5.22 -28.39
CA LYS A 273 18.23 5.22 -28.76
C LYS A 273 19.12 5.10 -27.52
N LEU A 274 18.79 5.80 -26.44
CA LEU A 274 19.55 5.74 -25.18
C LEU A 274 19.42 4.35 -24.53
N THR A 275 18.21 3.83 -24.47
CA THR A 275 17.89 2.62 -23.70
C THR A 275 18.07 1.32 -24.49
N GLY A 276 18.13 1.39 -25.82
CA GLY A 276 18.13 0.24 -26.73
C GLY A 276 16.73 -0.35 -26.88
N GLY A 277 15.74 0.49 -27.22
CA GLY A 277 14.34 0.13 -27.38
C GLY A 277 13.51 0.22 -26.09
N PRO A 278 12.18 0.00 -26.18
CA PRO A 278 11.25 0.09 -25.06
C PRO A 278 11.64 -0.88 -23.93
N LYS A 279 11.41 -0.45 -22.69
CA LYS A 279 11.76 -1.23 -21.49
C LYS A 279 10.52 -1.63 -20.71
N VAL A 280 10.57 -2.84 -20.16
CA VAL A 280 9.56 -3.32 -19.22
C VAL A 280 10.28 -3.95 -18.04
N ALA A 281 9.98 -3.50 -16.82
CA ALA A 281 10.37 -4.26 -15.65
C ALA A 281 9.29 -5.31 -15.39
N LEU A 282 9.73 -6.57 -15.41
CA LEU A 282 8.87 -7.67 -15.00
C LEU A 282 8.59 -7.50 -13.50
N GLY A 283 7.32 -7.41 -13.12
CA GLY A 283 6.95 -7.56 -11.72
C GLY A 283 7.40 -8.92 -11.22
N MET A 284 7.54 -9.06 -9.91
CA MET A 284 7.55 -10.40 -9.34
C MET A 284 6.22 -11.05 -9.70
N SER A 285 6.23 -11.95 -10.70
CA SER A 285 5.15 -12.89 -10.87
C SER A 285 4.94 -13.54 -9.50
N ARG A 286 3.73 -13.47 -8.95
CA ARG A 286 3.40 -14.24 -7.75
C ARG A 286 3.50 -15.71 -8.16
N SER A 287 4.68 -16.30 -7.99
CA SER A 287 4.86 -17.74 -8.11
C SER A 287 4.17 -18.37 -6.92
N TYR A 288 2.91 -18.74 -7.10
CA TYR A 288 2.21 -19.59 -6.16
C TYR A 288 2.80 -21.00 -6.30
N SER A 289 3.57 -21.43 -5.31
CA SER A 289 4.09 -22.79 -5.26
C SER A 289 3.22 -23.62 -4.32
N PRO A 290 2.73 -24.80 -4.73
CA PRO A 290 2.05 -25.71 -3.81
C PRO A 290 3.03 -26.19 -2.72
N THR A 291 2.47 -26.70 -1.63
CA THR A 291 3.26 -27.55 -0.72
C THR A 291 3.56 -28.90 -1.37
N SER A 292 4.43 -29.71 -0.76
CA SER A 292 4.70 -31.07 -1.21
C SER A 292 3.53 -32.04 -0.98
N LEU A 293 2.48 -31.63 -0.26
CA LEU A 293 1.33 -32.47 0.01
C LEU A 293 0.40 -32.56 -1.21
N PRO A 294 -0.05 -33.77 -1.58
CA PRO A 294 -1.06 -33.94 -2.62
C PRO A 294 -2.40 -33.32 -2.17
N ILE A 295 -3.19 -32.82 -3.12
CA ILE A 295 -4.55 -32.33 -2.84
C ILE A 295 -5.45 -33.51 -2.49
N ILE A 296 -6.33 -33.33 -1.51
CA ILE A 296 -7.29 -34.36 -1.13
C ILE A 296 -8.18 -34.77 -2.31
N SER A 297 -8.34 -36.08 -2.52
CA SER A 297 -9.24 -36.58 -3.57
C SER A 297 -10.70 -36.20 -3.26
N PRO A 298 -11.52 -35.80 -4.25
CA PRO A 298 -12.94 -35.46 -4.05
C PRO A 298 -13.81 -36.57 -3.45
N ASP A 299 -13.32 -37.82 -3.45
CA ASP A 299 -13.99 -39.02 -2.93
C ASP A 299 -13.31 -39.60 -1.67
N HIS A 300 -12.30 -38.91 -1.12
CA HIS A 300 -11.58 -39.38 0.06
C HIS A 300 -12.51 -39.60 1.26
N GLN A 301 -12.35 -40.71 1.98
CA GLN A 301 -13.18 -40.99 3.15
C GLN A 301 -12.57 -40.39 4.41
N VAL A 302 -13.06 -39.22 4.81
CA VAL A 302 -12.74 -38.65 6.13
C VAL A 302 -13.60 -39.30 7.20
N THR A 303 -12.96 -39.93 8.18
CA THR A 303 -13.59 -40.61 9.31
C THR A 303 -13.21 -39.95 10.64
N ALA A 304 -13.79 -40.39 11.75
CA ALA A 304 -13.36 -39.90 13.08
C ALA A 304 -11.93 -40.32 13.45
N GLN A 305 -11.38 -41.31 12.74
CA GLN A 305 -10.01 -41.81 12.91
C GLN A 305 -9.01 -41.15 11.96
N SER A 306 -9.48 -40.32 11.01
CA SER A 306 -8.59 -39.58 10.11
C SER A 306 -7.67 -38.66 10.89
N ARG A 307 -6.43 -38.51 10.42
CA ARG A 307 -5.43 -37.65 11.04
C ARG A 307 -5.52 -36.25 10.48
N ILE A 308 -5.75 -35.27 11.35
CA ILE A 308 -5.73 -33.84 10.98
C ILE A 308 -4.41 -33.23 11.39
N GLU A 309 -3.80 -32.50 10.46
CA GLU A 309 -2.62 -31.68 10.71
C GLU A 309 -2.89 -30.23 10.33
N LEU A 310 -2.39 -29.32 11.15
CA LEU A 310 -2.46 -27.88 10.94
C LEU A 310 -1.03 -27.37 10.78
N ILE A 311 -0.69 -26.98 9.56
CA ILE A 311 0.70 -26.72 9.16
C ILE A 311 0.86 -25.23 8.87
N PRO A 312 1.70 -24.48 9.61
CA PRO A 312 2.05 -23.11 9.27
C PRO A 312 2.66 -23.04 7.87
N VAL A 313 2.12 -22.17 7.01
CA VAL A 313 2.57 -22.02 5.62
C VAL A 313 2.76 -20.55 5.26
N LYS A 314 3.55 -20.28 4.23
CA LYS A 314 3.71 -18.93 3.69
C LYS A 314 2.44 -18.49 2.97
N GLY A 315 2.26 -17.17 2.85
CA GLY A 315 1.11 -16.60 2.13
C GLY A 315 0.96 -17.12 0.69
N GLY A 316 2.07 -17.26 -0.05
CA GLY A 316 2.05 -17.77 -1.42
C GLY A 316 1.59 -19.23 -1.55
N GLU A 317 1.93 -20.09 -0.59
CA GLU A 317 1.46 -21.49 -0.57
C GLU A 317 -0.03 -21.56 -0.25
N CYS A 318 -0.49 -20.72 0.68
CA CYS A 318 -1.91 -20.62 1.03
C CYS A 318 -2.74 -20.08 -0.14
N ASP A 319 -2.26 -19.03 -0.80
CA ASP A 319 -2.93 -18.40 -1.94
C ASP A 319 -3.02 -19.33 -3.15
N TYR A 320 -2.03 -20.23 -3.35
CA TYR A 320 -2.13 -21.30 -4.36
C TYR A 320 -3.43 -22.11 -4.22
N TYR A 321 -3.71 -22.61 -3.01
CA TYR A 321 -4.91 -23.42 -2.79
C TYR A 321 -6.20 -22.59 -2.78
N ARG A 322 -6.14 -21.33 -2.32
CA ARG A 322 -7.28 -20.42 -2.41
C ARG A 322 -7.67 -20.15 -3.86
N ASP A 323 -6.69 -19.95 -4.74
CA ASP A 323 -6.93 -19.75 -6.18
C ASP A 323 -7.60 -20.99 -6.80
N LEU A 324 -7.16 -22.18 -6.42
CA LEU A 324 -7.76 -23.43 -6.88
C LEU A 324 -9.19 -23.67 -6.37
N TRP A 325 -9.50 -23.27 -5.13
CA TRP A 325 -10.76 -23.65 -4.46
C TRP A 325 -11.79 -22.52 -4.39
N MET A 326 -11.42 -21.28 -4.71
CA MET A 326 -12.32 -20.13 -4.67
C MET A 326 -12.52 -19.52 -6.06
N HIS A 327 -13.78 -19.29 -6.44
CA HIS A 327 -14.11 -18.67 -7.73
C HIS A 327 -13.87 -17.15 -7.80
N ARG A 328 -13.44 -16.50 -6.71
CA ARG A 328 -13.07 -15.07 -6.64
C ARG A 328 -12.09 -14.83 -5.48
N LEU A 329 -10.82 -14.61 -5.78
CA LEU A 329 -9.84 -14.21 -4.77
C LEU A 329 -10.13 -12.78 -4.30
N ALA A 330 -10.34 -12.59 -3.00
CA ALA A 330 -10.11 -11.28 -2.39
C ALA A 330 -8.61 -10.98 -2.46
N ALA A 331 -8.25 -9.79 -2.96
CA ALA A 331 -6.87 -9.39 -3.28
C ALA A 331 -5.89 -9.41 -2.08
N ALA A 332 -6.40 -9.53 -0.85
CA ALA A 332 -5.59 -9.46 0.35
C ALA A 332 -5.23 -10.88 0.87
N PRO A 333 -3.94 -11.21 0.99
CA PRO A 333 -3.51 -12.46 1.63
C PRO A 333 -3.87 -12.48 3.12
N GLY A 334 -3.86 -13.66 3.73
CA GLY A 334 -3.90 -13.78 5.19
C GLY A 334 -2.56 -13.33 5.78
N SER A 335 -2.58 -12.68 6.95
CA SER A 335 -1.35 -12.26 7.64
C SER A 335 -0.70 -13.44 8.38
N TYR A 336 -1.51 -14.43 8.77
CA TYR A 336 -1.10 -15.65 9.47
C TYR A 336 -1.83 -16.85 8.84
N ASN A 337 -1.08 -17.76 8.20
CA ASN A 337 -1.65 -18.75 7.29
C ASN A 337 -1.35 -20.19 7.73
N LEU A 338 -2.35 -21.06 7.60
CA LEU A 338 -2.26 -22.48 7.87
C LEU A 338 -2.82 -23.29 6.70
N LEU A 339 -2.17 -24.40 6.40
CA LEU A 339 -2.72 -25.49 5.61
C LEU A 339 -3.39 -26.50 6.55
N VAL A 340 -4.59 -26.94 6.20
CA VAL A 340 -5.28 -28.06 6.83
C VAL A 340 -5.00 -29.30 6.00
N ALA A 341 -4.32 -30.28 6.58
CA ALA A 341 -4.12 -31.58 5.97
C ALA A 341 -4.96 -32.66 6.65
N VAL A 342 -5.54 -33.56 5.86
CA VAL A 342 -6.30 -34.72 6.30
C VAL A 342 -5.63 -35.95 5.70
N ASP A 343 -5.19 -36.89 6.55
CA ASP A 343 -4.53 -38.13 6.13
C ASP A 343 -3.32 -37.88 5.19
N GLY A 344 -2.57 -36.80 5.46
CA GLY A 344 -1.41 -36.40 4.65
C GLY A 344 -1.75 -35.68 3.34
N GLN A 345 -3.00 -35.29 3.12
CA GLN A 345 -3.45 -34.60 1.90
C GLN A 345 -3.96 -33.19 2.22
N ALA A 346 -3.61 -32.20 1.40
CA ALA A 346 -4.08 -30.82 1.51
C ALA A 346 -5.61 -30.74 1.32
N ALA A 347 -6.33 -30.37 2.36
CA ALA A 347 -7.78 -30.43 2.44
C ALA A 347 -8.46 -29.09 2.76
N GLY A 348 -7.69 -28.08 3.18
CA GLY A 348 -8.19 -26.75 3.44
C GLY A 348 -7.10 -25.74 3.77
N VAL A 349 -7.47 -24.47 3.88
CA VAL A 349 -6.59 -23.36 4.24
C VAL A 349 -7.30 -22.41 5.19
N ILE A 350 -6.55 -21.85 6.13
CA ILE A 350 -7.03 -20.90 7.15
C ILE A 350 -6.11 -19.68 7.14
N GLY A 351 -6.71 -18.50 7.21
CA GLY A 351 -6.00 -17.23 7.24
C GLY A 351 -6.55 -16.32 8.31
N TYR A 352 -5.69 -15.89 9.22
CA TYR A 352 -6.02 -14.92 10.25
C TYR A 352 -5.42 -13.54 9.95
N GLY A 353 -5.94 -12.55 10.67
CA GLY A 353 -5.48 -11.19 10.69
C GLY A 353 -5.70 -10.56 12.07
N ALA A 354 -4.81 -9.63 12.44
CA ALA A 354 -4.89 -8.89 13.69
C ALA A 354 -5.51 -7.49 13.51
N GLU A 355 -5.95 -7.15 12.30
CA GLU A 355 -6.30 -5.79 11.92
C GLU A 355 -7.54 -5.28 12.65
N THR A 356 -8.48 -6.16 12.99
CA THR A 356 -9.67 -5.80 13.79
C THR A 356 -9.32 -5.31 15.20
N MET A 357 -8.19 -5.77 15.77
CA MET A 357 -7.74 -5.37 17.10
C MET A 357 -6.70 -4.25 17.06
N THR A 358 -5.80 -4.28 16.07
CA THR A 358 -4.66 -3.35 16.00
C THR A 358 -4.93 -2.11 15.15
N ARG A 359 -5.81 -2.22 14.14
CA ARG A 359 -6.09 -1.19 13.14
C ARG A 359 -7.56 -1.28 12.68
N PRO A 360 -8.54 -1.13 13.60
CA PRO A 360 -9.94 -1.33 13.26
C PRO A 360 -10.35 -0.36 12.15
N TYR A 361 -10.86 -0.90 11.05
CA TYR A 361 -11.42 -0.11 9.96
C TYR A 361 -12.87 0.33 10.29
N PRO A 362 -13.41 1.37 9.62
CA PRO A 362 -14.78 1.81 9.84
C PRO A 362 -15.79 0.66 9.76
N GLY A 363 -16.57 0.46 10.85
CA GLY A 363 -17.53 -0.64 11.01
C GLY A 363 -16.98 -1.91 11.69
N ALA A 364 -15.67 -2.00 11.93
CA ALA A 364 -15.05 -3.08 12.71
C ALA A 364 -14.73 -2.69 14.16
N THR A 365 -15.02 -1.46 14.57
CA THR A 365 -14.74 -0.92 15.91
C THR A 365 -15.42 -1.69 17.05
N LYS A 366 -16.51 -2.41 16.78
CA LYS A 366 -17.16 -3.31 17.75
C LYS A 366 -16.46 -4.66 17.94
N TYR A 367 -15.44 -4.96 17.14
CA TYR A 367 -14.71 -6.23 17.14
C TYR A 367 -13.25 -6.09 17.60
N THR A 368 -12.93 -5.05 18.36
CA THR A 368 -11.58 -4.78 18.88
C THR A 368 -11.05 -5.85 19.84
N SER A 369 -11.89 -6.78 20.26
CA SER A 369 -11.55 -7.96 21.06
C SER A 369 -11.51 -9.28 20.28
N HIS A 370 -11.68 -9.26 18.95
CA HIS A 370 -11.73 -10.48 18.13
C HIS A 370 -10.67 -10.42 17.03
N LEU A 371 -9.99 -11.53 16.77
CA LEU A 371 -9.12 -11.67 15.60
C LEU A 371 -9.96 -11.77 14.33
N LEU A 372 -9.42 -11.29 13.21
CA LEU A 372 -10.06 -11.41 11.91
C LEU A 372 -9.77 -12.79 11.32
N MET A 373 -10.80 -13.62 11.13
CA MET A 373 -10.72 -14.77 10.23
C MET A 373 -10.90 -14.25 8.79
N ARG A 374 -9.78 -13.98 8.11
CA ARG A 374 -9.78 -13.51 6.72
C ARG A 374 -10.35 -14.55 5.77
N PHE A 375 -10.06 -15.81 6.03
CA PHE A 375 -10.66 -16.93 5.32
C PHE A 375 -10.52 -18.24 6.09
N ALA A 376 -11.42 -19.18 5.81
CA ALA A 376 -11.29 -20.59 6.12
C ALA A 376 -12.03 -21.38 5.04
N PHE A 377 -11.28 -22.08 4.18
CA PHE A 377 -11.84 -22.79 3.01
C PHE A 377 -11.33 -24.22 2.95
N GLY A 378 -12.18 -25.13 2.49
CA GLY A 378 -11.82 -26.51 2.24
C GLY A 378 -11.80 -26.82 0.74
N ALA A 379 -11.06 -27.86 0.38
CA ALA A 379 -11.04 -28.38 -0.99
C ALA A 379 -12.46 -28.84 -1.43
N PRO A 380 -12.77 -28.77 -2.74
CA PRO A 380 -13.98 -29.37 -3.28
C PRO A 380 -14.05 -30.87 -2.98
N HIS A 381 -15.21 -31.35 -2.54
CA HIS A 381 -15.43 -32.74 -2.21
C HIS A 381 -16.87 -33.14 -2.56
N HIS A 382 -17.05 -34.33 -3.11
CA HIS A 382 -18.36 -34.79 -3.59
C HIS A 382 -19.41 -34.94 -2.48
N GLN A 383 -18.96 -35.22 -1.25
CA GLN A 383 -19.87 -35.59 -0.17
C GLN A 383 -19.68 -34.74 1.09
N LEU A 384 -18.45 -34.34 1.43
CA LEU A 384 -18.13 -33.62 2.66
C LEU A 384 -18.07 -32.12 2.42
N ARG A 385 -18.57 -31.33 3.38
CA ARG A 385 -18.40 -29.87 3.35
C ARG A 385 -17.10 -29.47 4.04
N LEU A 386 -15.94 -29.70 3.39
CA LEU A 386 -14.62 -29.46 3.98
C LEU A 386 -14.39 -28.01 4.43
N THR A 387 -15.03 -27.03 3.80
CA THR A 387 -15.03 -25.63 4.29
C THR A 387 -15.53 -25.53 5.73
N ARG A 388 -16.56 -26.31 6.12
CA ARG A 388 -17.04 -26.32 7.50
C ARG A 388 -16.02 -26.91 8.45
N LEU A 389 -15.29 -27.96 8.05
CA LEU A 389 -14.19 -28.52 8.84
C LEU A 389 -13.10 -27.47 9.03
N ALA A 390 -12.67 -26.80 7.96
CA ALA A 390 -11.68 -25.72 8.04
C ALA A 390 -12.13 -24.59 8.98
N THR A 391 -13.40 -24.16 8.89
CA THR A 391 -13.96 -23.15 9.81
C THR A 391 -13.99 -23.63 11.26
N MET A 392 -14.40 -24.88 11.51
CA MET A 392 -14.42 -25.45 12.86
C MET A 392 -13.01 -25.51 13.46
N LEU A 393 -12.01 -25.90 12.67
CA LEU A 393 -10.60 -25.88 13.08
C LEU A 393 -10.10 -24.45 13.33
N ALA A 394 -10.50 -23.50 12.49
CA ALA A 394 -10.11 -22.09 12.61
C ALA A 394 -10.58 -21.46 13.93
N ILE A 395 -11.81 -21.79 14.38
CA ILE A 395 -12.42 -21.26 15.62
C ILE A 395 -11.72 -21.76 16.89
N ARG A 396 -10.80 -22.72 16.81
CA ARG A 396 -10.04 -23.18 17.97
C ARG A 396 -8.89 -22.22 18.27
N ARG A 397 -8.77 -21.80 19.54
CA ARG A 397 -7.68 -20.90 19.96
C ARG A 397 -6.31 -21.51 19.70
N ASP A 398 -6.15 -22.80 19.96
CA ASP A 398 -4.88 -23.51 19.78
C ASP A 398 -4.45 -23.60 18.32
N THR A 399 -5.39 -23.51 17.37
CA THR A 399 -5.05 -23.42 15.94
C THR A 399 -4.40 -22.07 15.64
N ALA A 400 -4.94 -20.97 16.15
CA ALA A 400 -4.34 -19.64 15.97
C ALA A 400 -2.96 -19.53 16.65
N LYS A 401 -2.75 -20.18 17.81
CA LYS A 401 -1.44 -20.21 18.50
C LYS A 401 -0.29 -20.75 17.65
N LEU A 402 -0.57 -21.58 16.64
CA LEU A 402 0.45 -22.12 15.75
C LEU A 402 1.12 -21.06 14.86
N VAL A 403 0.46 -19.92 14.66
CA VAL A 403 0.92 -18.87 13.73
C VAL A 403 1.04 -17.49 14.38
N PHE A 404 0.39 -17.26 15.51
CA PHE A 404 0.63 -16.08 16.34
C PHE A 404 1.75 -16.37 17.34
N THR A 405 3.00 -16.15 16.92
CA THR A 405 4.21 -16.36 17.75
C THR A 405 4.90 -15.04 18.10
N GLY A 406 5.69 -15.03 19.17
CA GLY A 406 6.49 -13.88 19.58
C GLY A 406 5.64 -12.67 19.95
N ALA A 407 5.94 -11.48 19.42
CA ALA A 407 5.19 -10.26 19.74
C ALA A 407 3.68 -10.35 19.41
N SER A 408 3.30 -11.19 18.44
CA SER A 408 1.90 -11.38 18.05
C SER A 408 1.09 -12.23 19.04
N GLU A 409 1.75 -12.96 19.94
CA GLU A 409 1.08 -13.75 20.99
C GLU A 409 0.26 -12.87 21.93
N ILE A 410 0.72 -11.65 22.21
CA ILE A 410 0.01 -10.69 23.07
C ILE A 410 -1.37 -10.36 22.47
N ILE A 411 -1.46 -10.26 21.14
CA ILE A 411 -2.72 -9.98 20.45
C ILE A 411 -3.67 -11.17 20.59
N LEU A 412 -3.17 -12.40 20.39
CA LEU A 412 -3.97 -13.61 20.59
C LEU A 412 -4.38 -13.78 22.07
N ALA A 413 -3.51 -13.40 23.00
CA ALA A 413 -3.79 -13.43 24.44
C ALA A 413 -4.97 -12.51 24.80
N ALA A 414 -5.01 -11.30 24.21
CA ALA A 414 -6.06 -10.31 24.38
C ALA A 414 -7.36 -10.60 23.61
N SER A 415 -7.37 -11.60 22.72
CA SER A 415 -8.53 -11.90 21.88
C SER A 415 -9.53 -12.85 22.54
N ASN A 416 -10.82 -12.59 22.35
CA ASN A 416 -11.95 -13.37 22.86
C ASN A 416 -12.54 -14.35 21.83
N GLY A 417 -12.18 -14.20 20.56
CA GLY A 417 -12.69 -15.07 19.50
C GLY A 417 -12.31 -14.59 18.11
N LEU A 418 -13.11 -15.03 17.13
CA LEU A 418 -12.99 -14.66 15.73
C LEU A 418 -14.16 -13.82 15.26
N VAL A 419 -13.87 -12.89 14.35
CA VAL A 419 -14.85 -12.24 13.50
C VAL A 419 -14.49 -12.49 12.04
N THR A 420 -15.49 -12.61 11.17
CA THR A 420 -15.30 -12.61 9.72
C THR A 420 -16.36 -11.78 9.02
N VAL A 421 -16.03 -11.32 7.82
CA VAL A 421 -16.93 -10.57 6.95
C VAL A 421 -17.01 -11.29 5.61
N GLU A 422 -18.21 -11.66 5.21
CA GLU A 422 -18.47 -12.31 3.93
C GLU A 422 -19.35 -11.44 3.03
N TYR A 423 -18.99 -11.39 1.74
CA TYR A 423 -19.82 -10.82 0.69
C TYR A 423 -20.49 -11.95 -0.07
N THR A 424 -21.82 -11.96 -0.11
CA THR A 424 -22.59 -13.05 -0.73
C THR A 424 -23.90 -12.55 -1.29
N ARG A 425 -24.40 -13.22 -2.34
CA ARG A 425 -25.74 -12.96 -2.91
C ARG A 425 -26.87 -13.41 -1.99
N HIS A 426 -26.56 -14.18 -0.95
CA HIS A 426 -27.55 -14.75 -0.04
C HIS A 426 -27.57 -14.02 1.30
N PRO A 427 -28.72 -13.96 1.99
CA PRO A 427 -28.83 -13.28 3.29
C PRO A 427 -28.12 -14.03 4.43
N GLU A 428 -27.52 -15.18 4.16
CA GLU A 428 -26.77 -15.97 5.12
C GLU A 428 -25.73 -16.87 4.44
N ALA A 429 -24.54 -16.98 5.04
CA ALA A 429 -23.46 -17.85 4.62
C ALA A 429 -23.68 -19.30 5.10
N LYS A 430 -23.87 -20.23 4.15
CA LYS A 430 -24.04 -21.66 4.47
C LYS A 430 -22.81 -22.30 5.14
N GLY A 431 -21.62 -21.79 4.84
CA GLY A 431 -20.37 -22.23 5.46
C GLY A 431 -20.34 -21.96 6.96
N LEU A 432 -20.82 -20.79 7.38
CA LEU A 432 -20.75 -20.30 8.75
C LEU A 432 -21.99 -20.60 9.59
N ARG A 433 -23.14 -20.88 8.94
CA ARG A 433 -24.39 -21.22 9.63
C ARG A 433 -24.19 -22.33 10.67
N GLY A 434 -24.58 -22.05 11.91
CA GLY A 434 -24.48 -22.98 13.04
C GLY A 434 -23.05 -23.26 13.52
N LEU A 435 -22.06 -22.52 13.00
CA LEU A 435 -20.68 -22.49 13.51
C LEU A 435 -20.36 -21.13 14.15
N MET A 436 -20.89 -20.05 13.58
CA MET A 436 -20.71 -18.68 14.06
C MET A 436 -22.07 -17.96 14.17
N THR A 437 -22.13 -16.95 15.03
CA THR A 437 -23.28 -16.06 15.21
C THR A 437 -23.29 -14.99 14.13
N LEU A 438 -24.43 -14.76 13.48
CA LEU A 438 -24.61 -13.66 12.52
C LEU A 438 -24.92 -12.37 13.29
N ASP A 439 -23.96 -11.45 13.35
CA ASP A 439 -24.12 -10.19 14.10
C ASP A 439 -24.71 -9.06 13.28
N SER A 440 -24.48 -9.07 11.96
CA SER A 440 -24.91 -7.99 11.07
C SER A 440 -25.18 -8.48 9.66
N ARG A 441 -26.21 -7.90 9.05
CA ARG A 441 -26.59 -8.09 7.66
C ARG A 441 -26.81 -6.72 7.01
N ALA A 442 -25.83 -6.26 6.25
CA ALA A 442 -25.93 -5.02 5.49
C ALA A 442 -26.19 -5.31 4.00
N LYS A 443 -26.93 -4.43 3.32
CA LYS A 443 -27.07 -4.48 1.86
C LYS A 443 -25.76 -4.07 1.20
N HIS A 444 -25.40 -4.75 0.11
CA HIS A 444 -24.23 -4.46 -0.72
C HIS A 444 -24.67 -4.51 -2.19
N PRO A 445 -24.05 -3.76 -3.13
CA PRO A 445 -24.41 -3.83 -4.55
C PRO A 445 -24.48 -5.26 -5.11
N ASP A 446 -23.57 -6.13 -4.67
CA ASP A 446 -23.52 -7.55 -5.07
C ASP A 446 -24.38 -8.52 -4.21
N GLY A 447 -25.23 -8.00 -3.32
CA GLY A 447 -26.09 -8.77 -2.43
C GLY A 447 -26.03 -8.29 -0.98
N TYR A 448 -25.28 -9.02 -0.15
CA TYR A 448 -25.18 -8.78 1.30
C TYR A 448 -23.73 -8.77 1.75
N LYS A 449 -23.43 -7.87 2.69
CA LYS A 449 -22.24 -7.88 3.53
C LYS A 449 -22.65 -8.43 4.90
N LEU A 450 -22.18 -9.61 5.23
CA LEU A 450 -22.53 -10.32 6.46
C LEU A 450 -21.34 -10.29 7.43
N SER A 451 -21.58 -10.00 8.70
CA SER A 451 -20.56 -10.09 9.75
C SER A 451 -20.92 -11.22 10.71
N TYR A 452 -19.97 -12.12 10.93
CA TYR A 452 -20.12 -13.25 11.82
C TYR A 452 -19.07 -13.21 12.92
N SER A 453 -19.45 -13.61 14.14
CA SER A 453 -18.52 -13.78 15.26
C SER A 453 -18.68 -15.14 15.92
N ALA A 454 -17.60 -15.63 16.54
CA ALA A 454 -17.63 -16.79 17.41
C ALA A 454 -16.59 -16.64 18.52
N PRO A 455 -16.91 -17.04 19.77
CA PRO A 455 -15.89 -17.17 20.80
C PRO A 455 -14.90 -18.27 20.42
N TRP A 456 -13.73 -18.25 21.04
CA TRP A 456 -12.77 -19.35 20.88
C TRP A 456 -13.35 -20.69 21.35
N SER A 457 -13.21 -21.74 20.52
CA SER A 457 -13.44 -23.12 20.95
C SER A 457 -12.22 -23.67 21.69
N THR A 458 -12.50 -24.48 22.71
CA THR A 458 -11.53 -25.27 23.49
C THR A 458 -11.50 -26.73 23.07
N ASP A 459 -12.26 -27.13 22.03
CA ASP A 459 -12.32 -28.50 21.56
C ASP A 459 -10.94 -28.98 21.09
N SER A 460 -10.62 -30.26 21.29
CA SER A 460 -9.45 -30.85 20.67
C SER A 460 -9.65 -31.00 19.16
N ILE A 461 -8.56 -31.24 18.41
CA ILE A 461 -8.65 -31.56 16.98
C ILE A 461 -9.53 -32.80 16.77
N THR A 462 -9.37 -33.82 17.61
CA THR A 462 -10.13 -35.08 17.55
C THR A 462 -11.62 -34.85 17.82
N ASP A 463 -11.97 -34.03 18.81
CA ASP A 463 -13.37 -33.70 19.12
C ASP A 463 -14.01 -32.92 17.98
N THR A 464 -13.23 -32.00 17.39
CA THR A 464 -13.65 -31.18 16.24
C THR A 464 -13.96 -32.08 15.04
N LEU A 465 -13.06 -33.01 14.72
CA LEU A 465 -13.23 -33.97 13.62
C LEU A 465 -14.44 -34.88 13.86
N THR A 466 -14.54 -35.45 15.06
CA THR A 466 -15.65 -36.33 15.44
C THR A 466 -17.01 -35.61 15.31
N THR A 467 -17.06 -34.37 15.80
CA THR A 467 -18.25 -33.51 15.67
C THR A 467 -18.57 -33.21 14.22
N PHE A 468 -17.56 -32.88 13.40
CA PHE A 468 -17.73 -32.63 11.97
C PHE A 468 -18.32 -33.85 11.26
N VAL A 469 -17.69 -35.03 11.40
CA VAL A 469 -18.14 -36.28 10.76
C VAL A 469 -19.57 -36.62 11.18
N THR A 470 -19.89 -36.52 12.47
CA THR A 470 -21.23 -36.78 13.00
C THR A 470 -22.27 -35.84 12.39
N LYS A 471 -21.98 -34.53 12.33
CA LYS A 471 -22.89 -33.52 11.75
C LYS A 471 -23.05 -33.71 10.24
N GLU A 472 -22.00 -34.10 9.52
CA GLU A 472 -22.09 -34.39 8.08
C GLU A 472 -22.96 -35.63 7.82
N GLN A 473 -22.79 -36.71 8.59
CA GLN A 473 -23.61 -37.91 8.49
C GLN A 473 -25.09 -37.58 8.73
N ALA A 474 -25.41 -36.86 9.80
CA ALA A 474 -26.77 -36.43 10.11
C ALA A 474 -27.38 -35.53 9.01
N TRP A 475 -26.58 -34.59 8.49
CA TRP A 475 -27.02 -33.70 7.40
C TRP A 475 -27.28 -34.44 6.08
N ARG A 476 -26.46 -35.44 5.74
CA ARG A 476 -26.70 -36.27 4.56
C ARG A 476 -27.95 -37.13 4.72
N ALA A 477 -28.12 -37.73 5.90
CA ALA A 477 -29.31 -38.53 6.21
C ALA A 477 -30.60 -37.70 6.14
N SER A 478 -30.57 -36.42 6.54
CA SER A 478 -31.74 -35.55 6.40
C SER A 478 -32.01 -35.12 4.95
N ARG A 479 -30.97 -34.90 4.13
CA ARG A 479 -31.14 -34.59 2.70
C ARG A 479 -31.57 -35.77 1.84
N SER A 480 -31.14 -36.99 2.15
CA SER A 480 -31.62 -38.18 1.43
C SER A 480 -33.10 -38.43 1.70
N LYS A 481 -33.57 -38.16 2.92
CA LYS A 481 -34.99 -38.19 3.29
C LYS A 481 -35.82 -37.10 2.61
N ALA A 482 -35.25 -35.91 2.39
CA ALA A 482 -35.95 -34.80 1.73
C ALA A 482 -35.96 -34.87 0.18
N LYS A 483 -35.23 -35.84 -0.41
CA LYS A 483 -35.22 -36.12 -1.85
C LYS A 483 -36.11 -37.30 -2.26
N LYS A 484 -36.62 -38.05 -1.28
CA LYS A 484 -37.74 -38.98 -1.43
C LYS A 484 -39.01 -38.21 -1.08
#